data_AF-A0AA36MRS4-F1
#
_entry.id   AF-A0AA36MRS4-F1
#
_cell.length_a   1.000
_cell.length_b   1.000
_cell.length_c   1.000
_cell.angle_alpha   90.00
_cell.angle_beta   90.00
_cell.angle_gamma   90.00
#
_symmetry.space_group_name_H-M   'P 1'
#
loop_
_entity.id
_entity.type
_entity.pdbx_description
1 polymer ?
#
loop_
_entity_poly.entity_id
_entity_poly.type
_entity_poly.pdbx_seq_one_letter_code
_entity_poly.pdbx_strand_id
1 'polypeptide(L)'
;MLAYGRCRSDFAVSAEVACLLCKKQVAAGRAARAGGCCSRAPCGRFRGSWPGRAGLGPSAAARPCARRLFGAIANAACATPDSFTPPEVSKAAWAYAASALREGALFAAFAKTSSARINEFGSQGLANLIWAFATLSHQDAELQMALSEVAYRRMQNFTPQGLANLAWAYAKLFHKDEVLFSGIAEESLLQLSSFTPQNVANTLWSFAKVRHVHLELFGAASAHLQQHAGEFSTQALVNSAWAMAEVALYDEEVFGEVADAASRKIDEYKAQDLSNLVWSLAQVLHYDQRALLAVADSAAAKADTFTCQHLVCVAWAFALLSEQCGE
;
A
#
# COMPACT_ATOMS: atom_id res chain seq x y z
N MET A 1 -14.68 30.74 -7.17
CA MET A 1 -14.02 31.18 -8.42
C MET A 1 -12.94 32.18 -8.06
N LEU A 2 -11.78 32.07 -8.74
CA LEU A 2 -10.53 32.83 -8.61
C LEU A 2 -9.66 32.45 -7.39
N ALA A 3 -8.35 32.24 -7.48
CA ALA A 3 -7.44 31.88 -8.56
C ALA A 3 -6.10 31.53 -7.87
N TYR A 4 -5.58 30.31 -8.00
CA TYR A 4 -4.17 30.03 -7.73
C TYR A 4 -3.60 29.29 -8.94
N GLY A 5 -3.21 30.08 -9.93
CA GLY A 5 -2.36 29.67 -11.02
C GLY A 5 -1.00 30.34 -10.86
N ARG A 6 0.06 29.55 -11.14
CA ARG A 6 1.50 29.88 -11.28
C ARG A 6 2.37 29.60 -10.05
N CYS A 7 2.93 28.38 -10.02
CA CYS A 7 4.38 28.17 -10.16
C CYS A 7 4.64 26.66 -10.41
N ARG A 8 4.77 26.27 -11.68
CA ARG A 8 5.12 24.90 -12.11
C ARG A 8 6.53 24.80 -12.70
N SER A 9 7.36 25.84 -12.57
CA SER A 9 8.69 25.90 -13.21
C SER A 9 9.87 25.52 -12.31
N ASP A 10 9.70 25.37 -10.99
CA ASP A 10 10.83 25.14 -10.07
C ASP A 10 11.12 23.66 -9.77
N PHE A 11 10.41 22.74 -10.44
CA PHE A 11 10.58 21.28 -10.29
C PHE A 11 11.97 20.74 -10.72
N ALA A 12 12.84 21.57 -11.31
CA ALA A 12 14.18 21.16 -11.76
C ALA A 12 15.30 21.42 -10.73
N VAL A 13 15.10 22.30 -9.76
CA VAL A 13 16.18 22.72 -8.82
C VAL A 13 16.38 21.70 -7.67
N SER A 14 15.35 20.90 -7.35
CA SER A 14 15.33 20.02 -6.17
C SER A 14 16.19 18.76 -6.29
N ALA A 15 16.42 18.25 -7.50
CA ALA A 15 17.28 17.08 -7.73
C ALA A 15 18.78 17.39 -7.53
N GLU A 16 19.21 18.64 -7.79
CA GLU A 16 20.59 19.06 -7.63
C GLU A 16 20.98 19.28 -6.16
N VAL A 17 20.06 19.80 -5.33
CA VAL A 17 20.30 20.02 -3.89
C VAL A 17 20.41 18.70 -3.13
N ALA A 18 19.55 17.71 -3.44
CA ALA A 18 19.64 16.36 -2.87
C ALA A 18 20.95 15.64 -3.30
N CYS A 19 21.42 15.87 -4.53
CA CYS A 19 22.69 15.34 -5.02
C CYS A 19 23.90 16.00 -4.32
N LEU A 20 23.82 17.29 -3.99
CA LEU A 20 24.87 18.04 -3.27
C LEU A 20 25.03 17.57 -1.82
N LEU A 21 23.94 17.22 -1.13
CA LEU A 21 23.98 16.67 0.23
C LEU A 21 24.56 15.25 0.27
N CYS A 22 24.24 14.41 -0.71
CA CYS A 22 24.84 13.08 -0.86
C CYS A 22 26.34 13.16 -1.21
N LYS A 23 26.75 14.12 -2.06
CA LYS A 23 28.17 14.37 -2.37
C LYS A 23 28.98 14.89 -1.18
N LYS A 24 28.38 15.69 -0.28
CA LYS A 24 29.04 16.14 0.95
C LYS A 24 29.27 15.01 1.96
N GLN A 25 28.41 13.99 2.00
CA GLN A 25 28.62 12.80 2.84
C GLN A 25 29.71 11.88 2.28
N VAL A 26 29.86 11.78 0.96
CA VAL A 26 30.94 11.00 0.32
C VAL A 26 32.32 11.68 0.45
N ALA A 27 32.37 13.01 0.59
CA ALA A 27 33.62 13.75 0.79
C ALA A 27 34.26 13.52 2.18
N ALA A 28 33.53 12.97 3.16
CA ALA A 28 34.01 12.76 4.53
C ALA A 28 34.56 11.33 4.82
N GLY A 29 34.63 10.43 3.83
CA GLY A 29 35.06 9.04 4.06
C GLY A 29 35.74 8.38 2.86
N ARG A 30 37.06 8.18 2.99
CA ARG A 30 38.02 7.46 2.12
C ARG A 30 37.46 6.49 1.05
N ALA A 31 37.69 6.90 -0.21
CA ALA A 31 38.14 6.16 -1.40
C ALA A 31 37.75 4.68 -1.68
N ALA A 32 37.11 4.52 -2.86
CA ALA A 32 37.15 3.40 -3.83
C ALA A 32 36.42 2.09 -3.44
N ARG A 33 35.50 1.55 -4.26
CA ARG A 33 35.60 1.37 -5.73
C ARG A 33 34.28 1.67 -6.47
N ALA A 34 34.45 2.34 -7.60
CA ALA A 34 33.46 2.63 -8.61
C ALA A 34 33.09 1.38 -9.43
N GLY A 35 31.83 1.29 -9.82
CA GLY A 35 31.32 0.26 -10.72
C GLY A 35 29.86 0.48 -11.11
N GLY A 36 29.59 1.57 -11.83
CA GLY A 36 28.43 1.70 -12.73
C GLY A 36 27.07 2.04 -12.09
N CYS A 37 26.74 3.33 -11.98
CA CYS A 37 25.34 3.75 -11.93
C CYS A 37 25.20 5.25 -12.25
N CYS A 38 25.22 5.60 -13.55
CA CYS A 38 24.70 6.91 -14.00
C CYS A 38 24.38 6.85 -15.50
N SER A 39 23.30 6.14 -15.84
CA SER A 39 22.57 6.34 -17.10
C SER A 39 21.20 5.68 -16.98
N ARG A 40 20.14 6.47 -17.18
CA ARG A 40 18.70 6.20 -17.01
C ARG A 40 18.18 6.55 -15.61
N ALA A 41 17.63 7.77 -15.51
CA ALA A 41 16.54 8.03 -14.60
C ALA A 41 15.27 7.36 -15.15
N PRO A 42 14.53 6.57 -14.37
CA PRO A 42 13.12 6.37 -14.59
C PRO A 42 12.31 6.90 -13.40
N CYS A 43 11.12 7.39 -13.70
CA CYS A 43 10.05 7.73 -12.76
C CYS A 43 10.07 6.81 -11.52
N GLY A 44 10.31 7.38 -10.34
CA GLY A 44 10.35 6.67 -9.07
C GLY A 44 8.99 6.10 -8.70
N ARG A 45 8.63 4.95 -9.27
CA ARG A 45 7.51 4.12 -8.82
C ARG A 45 7.83 3.63 -7.41
N PHE A 46 7.12 4.15 -6.42
CA PHE A 46 7.11 3.62 -5.06
C PHE A 46 6.79 2.11 -5.12
N ARG A 47 7.72 1.22 -4.78
CA ARG A 47 7.47 -0.21 -4.60
C ARG A 47 7.37 -0.50 -3.11
N GLY A 48 6.28 -0.06 -2.49
CA GLY A 48 5.95 -0.39 -1.10
C GLY A 48 5.00 -1.57 -1.05
N SER A 49 5.49 -2.74 -0.65
CA SER A 49 4.66 -3.87 -0.23
C SER A 49 4.19 -3.61 1.20
N TRP A 50 2.88 -3.42 1.40
CA TRP A 50 2.29 -3.23 2.73
C TRP A 50 1.89 -4.56 3.37
N PRO A 51 2.19 -4.79 4.66
CA PRO A 51 1.53 -5.81 5.46
C PRO A 51 0.63 -5.13 6.52
N GLY A 52 -0.65 -4.92 6.18
CA GLY A 52 -1.68 -4.41 7.09
C GLY A 52 -2.44 -5.54 7.77
N ARG A 53 -1.74 -6.30 8.63
CA ARG A 53 -2.35 -7.16 9.67
C ARG A 53 -1.34 -7.28 10.82
N ALA A 54 -1.35 -6.35 11.76
CA ALA A 54 -1.04 -6.72 13.14
C ALA A 54 -2.37 -7.22 13.74
N GLY A 55 -2.67 -8.52 13.85
CA GLY A 55 -1.81 -9.68 13.81
C GLY A 55 -2.28 -10.77 12.84
N LEU A 56 -1.66 -10.79 11.66
CA LEU A 56 -1.19 -11.96 10.89
C LEU A 56 -0.68 -11.44 9.51
N GLY A 57 0.26 -10.50 9.52
CA GLY A 57 1.31 -10.46 8.50
C GLY A 57 2.26 -11.63 8.78
N PRO A 58 3.09 -12.07 7.81
CA PRO A 58 3.97 -13.22 7.97
C PRO A 58 5.12 -12.92 8.95
N SER A 59 4.79 -12.86 10.23
CA SER A 59 5.73 -12.80 11.36
C SER A 59 5.61 -14.09 12.15
N ALA A 60 5.85 -15.18 11.46
CA ALA A 60 6.57 -16.32 11.99
C ALA A 60 7.19 -16.97 10.77
N ALA A 61 8.51 -16.93 10.64
CA ALA A 61 9.16 -17.95 9.83
C ALA A 61 8.57 -19.27 10.33
N ALA A 62 7.82 -19.98 9.47
CA ALA A 62 7.19 -21.22 9.86
C ALA A 62 8.27 -22.07 10.56
N ARG A 63 7.98 -22.54 11.79
CA ARG A 63 8.93 -23.37 12.55
C ARG A 63 9.44 -24.47 11.62
N PRO A 64 10.68 -24.96 11.77
CA PRO A 64 11.24 -25.95 10.85
C PRO A 64 10.31 -27.14 10.55
N CYS A 65 9.57 -27.61 11.57
CA CYS A 65 8.56 -28.67 11.42
C CYS A 65 7.36 -28.25 10.53
N ALA A 66 6.86 -27.03 10.67
CA ALA A 66 5.80 -26.50 9.82
C ALA A 66 6.27 -26.36 8.36
N ARG A 67 7.51 -25.89 8.13
CA ARG A 67 8.09 -25.80 6.77
C ARG A 67 8.15 -27.16 6.08
N ARG A 68 8.52 -28.22 6.79
CA ARG A 68 8.53 -29.59 6.24
C ARG A 68 7.13 -30.05 5.83
N LEU A 69 6.12 -29.78 6.67
CA LEU A 69 4.72 -30.11 6.35
C LEU A 69 4.26 -29.35 5.10
N PHE A 70 4.53 -28.04 5.01
CA PHE A 70 4.21 -27.25 3.82
C PHE A 70 4.92 -27.77 2.57
N GLY A 71 6.21 -28.13 2.65
CA GLY A 71 6.91 -28.73 1.50
C GLY A 71 6.27 -30.05 1.04
N ALA A 72 5.85 -30.91 1.97
CA ALA A 72 5.17 -32.16 1.64
C ALA A 72 3.79 -31.91 0.98
N ILE A 73 3.01 -30.97 1.51
CA ILE A 73 1.73 -30.56 0.94
C ILE A 73 1.92 -29.97 -0.46
N ALA A 74 2.94 -29.13 -0.67
CA ALA A 74 3.24 -28.52 -1.96
C ALA A 74 3.57 -29.59 -3.01
N ASN A 75 4.41 -30.57 -2.65
CA ASN A 75 4.75 -31.69 -3.54
C ASN A 75 3.52 -32.53 -3.90
N ALA A 76 2.68 -32.87 -2.91
CA ALA A 76 1.45 -33.63 -3.15
C ALA A 76 0.47 -32.83 -4.04
N ALA A 77 0.28 -31.55 -3.77
CA ALA A 77 -0.59 -30.68 -4.55
C ALA A 77 -0.07 -30.44 -5.97
N CYS A 78 1.24 -30.41 -6.20
CA CYS A 78 1.81 -30.35 -7.55
C CYS A 78 1.63 -31.67 -8.32
N ALA A 79 1.60 -32.81 -7.64
CA ALA A 79 1.39 -34.11 -8.26
C ALA A 79 -0.07 -34.32 -8.70
N THR A 80 -1.03 -33.79 -7.94
CA THR A 80 -2.47 -33.91 -8.24
C THR A 80 -3.20 -32.57 -8.07
N PRO A 81 -2.91 -31.55 -8.89
CA PRO A 81 -3.50 -30.22 -8.70
C PRO A 81 -5.02 -30.21 -8.90
N ASP A 82 -5.52 -31.06 -9.82
CA ASP A 82 -6.94 -31.15 -10.14
C ASP A 82 -7.78 -31.85 -9.06
N SER A 83 -7.14 -32.50 -8.07
CA SER A 83 -7.86 -33.12 -6.95
C SER A 83 -8.38 -32.09 -5.94
N PHE A 84 -7.86 -30.86 -5.97
CA PHE A 84 -8.29 -29.79 -5.06
C PHE A 84 -9.56 -29.14 -5.58
N THR A 85 -10.53 -28.93 -4.69
CA THR A 85 -11.70 -28.11 -4.98
C THR A 85 -11.32 -26.62 -5.00
N PRO A 86 -12.06 -25.76 -5.72
CA PRO A 86 -11.80 -24.32 -5.77
C PRO A 86 -11.69 -23.65 -4.39
N PRO A 87 -12.59 -23.95 -3.41
CA PRO A 87 -12.43 -23.43 -2.05
C PRO A 87 -11.13 -23.89 -1.37
N GLU A 88 -10.71 -25.15 -1.58
CA GLU A 88 -9.46 -25.68 -1.02
C GLU A 88 -8.23 -25.02 -1.64
N VAL A 89 -8.23 -24.77 -2.96
CA VAL A 89 -7.14 -24.02 -3.63
C VAL A 89 -7.00 -22.63 -3.01
N SER A 90 -8.10 -21.89 -2.85
CA SER A 90 -8.05 -20.54 -2.26
C SER A 90 -7.55 -20.54 -0.80
N LYS A 91 -7.96 -21.52 0.01
CA LYS A 91 -7.52 -21.69 1.40
C LYS A 91 -6.06 -22.08 1.49
N ALA A 92 -5.61 -23.00 0.64
CA ALA A 92 -4.21 -23.40 0.55
C ALA A 92 -3.36 -22.19 0.15
N ALA A 93 -3.67 -21.54 -0.97
CA ALA A 93 -2.95 -20.34 -1.42
C ALA A 93 -2.85 -19.28 -0.31
N TRP A 94 -3.96 -19.01 0.39
CA TRP A 94 -3.97 -18.11 1.55
C TRP A 94 -2.99 -18.56 2.64
N ALA A 95 -2.98 -19.84 3.02
CA ALA A 95 -2.12 -20.36 4.08
C ALA A 95 -0.62 -20.24 3.73
N TYR A 96 -0.23 -20.52 2.48
CA TYR A 96 1.15 -20.32 2.02
C TYR A 96 1.53 -18.84 2.03
N ALA A 97 0.65 -17.97 1.55
CA ALA A 97 0.87 -16.53 1.55
C ALA A 97 1.00 -15.94 2.96
N ALA A 98 0.09 -16.31 3.87
CA ALA A 98 0.12 -15.89 5.28
C ALA A 98 1.37 -16.38 6.01
N SER A 99 1.96 -17.50 5.56
CA SER A 99 3.19 -18.07 6.11
C SER A 99 4.47 -17.56 5.42
N ALA A 100 4.36 -16.65 4.44
CA ALA A 100 5.46 -16.21 3.55
C ALA A 100 6.26 -17.36 2.93
N LEU A 101 5.58 -18.47 2.59
CA LEU A 101 6.19 -19.60 1.91
C LEU A 101 6.01 -19.43 0.40
N ARG A 102 7.13 -19.32 -0.31
CA ARG A 102 7.17 -19.12 -1.76
C ARG A 102 7.44 -20.46 -2.44
N GLU A 103 6.36 -21.09 -2.91
CA GLU A 103 6.42 -22.35 -3.67
C GLU A 103 5.98 -22.10 -5.11
N GLY A 104 6.93 -21.76 -5.99
CA GLY A 104 6.60 -21.28 -7.33
C GLY A 104 5.86 -22.31 -8.20
N ALA A 105 6.26 -23.57 -8.11
CA ALA A 105 5.60 -24.67 -8.84
C ALA A 105 4.15 -24.87 -8.38
N LEU A 106 3.90 -24.76 -7.06
CA LEU A 106 2.56 -24.87 -6.49
C LEU A 106 1.66 -23.73 -6.97
N PHE A 107 2.16 -22.49 -6.96
CA PHE A 107 1.37 -21.33 -7.42
C PHE A 107 1.10 -21.35 -8.92
N ALA A 108 2.01 -21.89 -9.73
CA ALA A 108 1.76 -22.14 -11.15
C ALA A 108 0.66 -23.22 -11.36
N ALA A 109 0.70 -24.29 -10.58
CA ALA A 109 -0.33 -25.33 -10.62
C ALA A 109 -1.70 -24.79 -10.18
N PHE A 110 -1.75 -24.03 -9.08
CA PHE A 110 -2.96 -23.35 -8.60
C PHE A 110 -3.49 -22.35 -9.62
N ALA A 111 -2.63 -21.60 -10.31
CA ALA A 111 -3.07 -20.69 -11.36
C ALA A 111 -3.81 -21.44 -12.47
N LYS A 112 -3.19 -22.49 -13.01
CA LYS A 112 -3.78 -23.32 -14.07
C LYS A 112 -5.12 -23.91 -13.67
N THR A 113 -5.20 -24.59 -12.51
CA THR A 113 -6.44 -25.21 -12.03
C THR A 113 -7.51 -24.16 -11.71
N SER A 114 -7.12 -22.99 -11.18
CA SER A 114 -8.07 -21.93 -10.87
C SER A 114 -8.63 -21.27 -12.12
N SER A 115 -7.80 -21.00 -13.13
CA SER A 115 -8.26 -20.42 -14.41
C SER A 115 -9.29 -21.33 -15.09
N ALA A 116 -9.06 -22.64 -15.10
CA ALA A 116 -10.00 -23.61 -15.68
C ALA A 116 -11.35 -23.68 -14.95
N ARG A 117 -11.39 -23.34 -13.66
CA ARG A 117 -12.56 -23.49 -12.78
C ARG A 117 -13.00 -22.19 -12.12
N ILE A 118 -12.64 -21.05 -12.70
CA ILE A 118 -12.77 -19.74 -12.05
C ILE A 118 -14.23 -19.42 -11.66
N ASN A 119 -15.19 -19.90 -12.44
CA ASN A 119 -16.62 -19.70 -12.20
C ASN A 119 -17.16 -20.45 -10.98
N GLU A 120 -16.46 -21.48 -10.51
CA GLU A 120 -16.83 -22.28 -9.33
C GLU A 120 -16.39 -21.61 -8.01
N PHE A 121 -15.52 -20.60 -8.06
CA PHE A 121 -15.13 -19.86 -6.87
C PHE A 121 -16.25 -18.89 -6.44
N GLY A 122 -16.56 -18.87 -5.15
CA GLY A 122 -17.33 -17.79 -4.54
C GLY A 122 -16.49 -16.51 -4.35
N SER A 123 -17.13 -15.38 -4.06
CA SER A 123 -16.49 -14.07 -3.92
C SER A 123 -15.34 -14.06 -2.91
N GLN A 124 -15.51 -14.70 -1.76
CA GLN A 124 -14.45 -14.85 -0.75
C GLN A 124 -13.27 -15.67 -1.29
N GLY A 125 -13.53 -16.72 -2.05
CA GLY A 125 -12.50 -17.55 -2.68
C GLY A 125 -11.68 -16.77 -3.70
N LEU A 126 -12.35 -15.97 -4.55
CA LEU A 126 -11.69 -15.08 -5.51
C LEU A 126 -10.81 -14.04 -4.79
N ALA A 127 -11.34 -13.35 -3.78
CA ALA A 127 -10.60 -12.36 -3.01
C ALA A 127 -9.38 -12.98 -2.30
N ASN A 128 -9.53 -14.15 -1.68
CA ASN A 128 -8.43 -14.85 -1.02
C ASN A 128 -7.35 -15.31 -2.01
N LEU A 129 -7.76 -15.83 -3.18
CA LEU A 129 -6.85 -16.30 -4.20
C LEU A 129 -5.98 -15.16 -4.72
N ILE A 130 -6.58 -14.05 -5.18
CA ILE A 130 -5.80 -12.93 -5.71
C ILE A 130 -4.96 -12.27 -4.62
N TRP A 131 -5.47 -12.17 -3.40
CA TRP A 131 -4.70 -11.66 -2.25
C TRP A 131 -3.46 -12.51 -1.99
N ALA A 132 -3.56 -13.84 -2.07
CA ALA A 132 -2.43 -14.75 -1.89
C ALA A 132 -1.35 -14.57 -2.97
N PHE A 133 -1.77 -14.51 -4.24
CA PHE A 133 -0.90 -14.25 -5.38
C PHE A 133 -0.18 -12.90 -5.24
N ALA A 134 -0.92 -11.83 -4.93
CA ALA A 134 -0.35 -10.51 -4.69
C ALA A 134 0.60 -10.47 -3.49
N THR A 135 0.27 -11.18 -2.40
CA THR A 135 1.09 -11.23 -1.18
C THR A 135 2.45 -11.85 -1.44
N LEU A 136 2.50 -12.94 -2.20
CA LEU A 136 3.76 -13.59 -2.58
C LEU A 136 4.41 -12.97 -3.82
N SER A 137 3.80 -11.94 -4.43
CA SER A 137 4.25 -11.34 -5.69
C SER A 137 4.33 -12.35 -6.85
N HIS A 138 3.44 -13.35 -6.83
CA HIS A 138 3.24 -14.25 -7.96
C HIS A 138 2.29 -13.59 -8.96
N GLN A 139 2.76 -13.46 -10.20
CA GLN A 139 1.97 -12.92 -11.30
C GLN A 139 1.61 -14.04 -12.28
N ASP A 140 0.35 -14.11 -12.64
CA ASP A 140 -0.20 -14.97 -13.68
C ASP A 140 -1.28 -14.14 -14.40
N ALA A 141 -0.98 -13.74 -15.63
CA ALA A 141 -1.80 -12.77 -16.36
C ALA A 141 -3.17 -13.37 -16.74
N GLU A 142 -3.20 -14.65 -17.10
CA GLU A 142 -4.43 -15.35 -17.49
C GLU A 142 -5.39 -15.48 -16.30
N LEU A 143 -4.88 -15.91 -15.15
CA LEU A 143 -5.67 -15.97 -13.92
C LEU A 143 -6.17 -14.58 -13.51
N GLN A 144 -5.31 -13.56 -13.57
CA GLN A 144 -5.70 -12.18 -13.21
C GLN A 144 -6.83 -11.68 -14.10
N MET A 145 -6.74 -11.84 -15.41
CA MET A 145 -7.80 -11.43 -16.33
C MET A 145 -9.11 -12.18 -16.06
N ALA A 146 -9.05 -13.51 -15.95
CA ALA A 146 -10.23 -14.33 -15.68
C ALA A 146 -10.89 -13.98 -14.33
N LEU A 147 -10.07 -13.76 -13.30
CA LEU A 147 -10.54 -13.38 -11.97
C LEU A 147 -11.18 -12.00 -11.97
N SER A 148 -10.59 -11.02 -12.68
CA SER A 148 -11.14 -9.67 -12.81
C SER A 148 -12.53 -9.71 -13.43
N GLU A 149 -12.69 -10.43 -14.53
CA GLU A 149 -13.96 -10.55 -15.25
C GLU A 149 -15.06 -11.20 -14.39
N VAL A 150 -14.72 -12.28 -13.67
CA VAL A 150 -15.69 -12.96 -12.79
C VAL A 150 -16.01 -12.11 -11.56
N ALA A 151 -15.01 -11.45 -10.97
CA ALA A 151 -15.23 -10.58 -9.82
C ALA A 151 -16.12 -9.39 -10.18
N TYR A 152 -15.89 -8.75 -11.33
CA TYR A 152 -16.71 -7.64 -11.82
C TYR A 152 -18.19 -8.04 -11.99
N ARG A 153 -18.46 -9.20 -12.61
CA ARG A 153 -19.83 -9.71 -12.78
C ARG A 153 -20.55 -10.06 -11.47
N ARG A 154 -19.80 -10.23 -10.38
CA ARG A 154 -20.30 -10.68 -9.07
C ARG A 154 -20.00 -9.66 -7.97
N MET A 155 -19.72 -8.40 -8.32
CA MET A 155 -19.23 -7.37 -7.40
C MET A 155 -20.11 -7.23 -6.16
N GLN A 156 -21.42 -7.22 -6.35
CA GLN A 156 -22.46 -7.14 -5.32
C GLN A 156 -22.44 -8.28 -4.29
N ASN A 157 -21.75 -9.39 -4.60
CA ASN A 157 -21.61 -10.53 -3.69
C ASN A 157 -20.32 -10.47 -2.86
N PHE A 158 -19.48 -9.44 -3.03
CA PHE A 158 -18.29 -9.26 -2.21
C PHE A 158 -18.65 -8.51 -0.92
N THR A 159 -18.02 -8.93 0.17
CA THR A 159 -18.07 -8.20 1.44
C THR A 159 -17.14 -6.97 1.37
N PRO A 160 -17.25 -6.01 2.30
CA PRO A 160 -16.32 -4.88 2.40
C PRO A 160 -14.85 -5.30 2.42
N GLN A 161 -14.54 -6.36 3.16
CA GLN A 161 -13.21 -6.94 3.20
C GLN A 161 -12.80 -7.58 1.87
N GLY A 162 -13.74 -8.24 1.18
CA GLY A 162 -13.53 -8.80 -0.15
C GLY A 162 -13.16 -7.71 -1.17
N LEU A 163 -13.93 -6.62 -1.21
CA LEU A 163 -13.69 -5.47 -2.08
C LEU A 163 -12.32 -4.82 -1.82
N ALA A 164 -12.01 -4.54 -0.55
CA ALA A 164 -10.73 -3.96 -0.17
C ALA A 164 -9.54 -4.87 -0.50
N ASN A 165 -9.68 -6.20 -0.30
CA ASN A 165 -8.66 -7.17 -0.67
C ASN A 165 -8.45 -7.26 -2.18
N LEU A 166 -9.53 -7.18 -2.96
CA LEU A 166 -9.49 -7.18 -4.42
C LEU A 166 -8.73 -5.94 -4.92
N ALA A 167 -9.15 -4.73 -4.50
CA ALA A 167 -8.47 -3.48 -4.86
C ALA A 167 -6.98 -3.53 -4.50
N TRP A 168 -6.68 -3.98 -3.28
CA TRP A 168 -5.31 -4.05 -2.79
C TRP A 168 -4.44 -5.02 -3.57
N ALA A 169 -4.98 -6.20 -3.91
CA ALA A 169 -4.24 -7.21 -4.63
C ALA A 169 -3.87 -6.75 -6.04
N TYR A 170 -4.84 -6.18 -6.78
CA TYR A 170 -4.62 -5.61 -8.11
C TYR A 170 -3.66 -4.42 -8.07
N ALA A 171 -3.83 -3.51 -7.11
CA ALA A 171 -2.93 -2.38 -6.94
C ALA A 171 -1.50 -2.81 -6.61
N LYS A 172 -1.33 -3.80 -5.73
CA LYS A 172 -0.01 -4.34 -5.35
C LYS A 172 0.70 -5.03 -6.51
N LEU A 173 -0.05 -5.72 -7.36
CA LEU A 173 0.48 -6.32 -8.58
C LEU A 173 0.73 -5.30 -9.69
N PHE A 174 0.43 -4.01 -9.46
CA PHE A 174 0.47 -2.92 -10.44
C PHE A 174 -0.39 -3.21 -11.68
N HIS A 175 -1.48 -3.96 -11.50
CA HIS A 175 -2.45 -4.25 -12.54
C HIS A 175 -3.58 -3.23 -12.45
N LYS A 176 -3.58 -2.26 -13.38
CA LYS A 176 -4.63 -1.25 -13.48
C LYS A 176 -5.72 -1.76 -14.42
N ASP A 177 -6.78 -2.32 -13.85
CA ASP A 177 -8.01 -2.67 -14.55
C ASP A 177 -9.07 -1.61 -14.24
N GLU A 178 -9.28 -0.67 -15.17
CA GLU A 178 -10.18 0.48 -14.95
C GLU A 178 -11.61 0.02 -14.67
N VAL A 179 -12.09 -1.01 -15.36
CA VAL A 179 -13.46 -1.53 -15.21
C VAL A 179 -13.64 -2.16 -13.83
N LEU A 180 -12.64 -2.94 -13.40
CA LEU A 180 -12.65 -3.53 -12.06
C LEU A 180 -12.63 -2.46 -10.97
N PHE A 181 -11.76 -1.46 -11.08
CA PHE A 181 -11.65 -0.39 -10.08
C PHE A 181 -12.92 0.47 -10.02
N SER A 182 -13.55 0.78 -11.16
CA SER A 182 -14.86 1.45 -11.18
C SER A 182 -15.93 0.62 -10.46
N GLY A 183 -16.04 -0.68 -10.78
CA GLY A 183 -17.01 -1.56 -10.10
C GLY A 183 -16.75 -1.67 -8.60
N ILE A 184 -15.48 -1.73 -8.17
CA ILE A 184 -15.12 -1.72 -6.75
C ILE A 184 -15.54 -0.40 -6.10
N ALA A 185 -15.36 0.74 -6.77
CA ALA A 185 -15.71 2.04 -6.23
C ALA A 185 -17.22 2.15 -5.99
N GLU A 186 -18.01 1.81 -7.01
CA GLU A 186 -19.48 1.84 -6.96
C GLU A 186 -20.01 0.94 -5.83
N GLU A 187 -19.55 -0.31 -5.76
CA GLU A 187 -19.99 -1.22 -4.71
C GLU A 187 -19.48 -0.81 -3.31
N SER A 188 -18.26 -0.25 -3.22
CA SER A 188 -17.73 0.26 -1.94
C SER A 188 -18.54 1.44 -1.42
N LEU A 189 -19.05 2.31 -2.30
CA LEU A 189 -19.94 3.42 -1.91
C LEU A 189 -21.25 2.89 -1.32
N LEU A 190 -21.83 1.84 -1.90
CA LEU A 190 -23.06 1.21 -1.39
C LEU A 190 -22.86 0.56 -0.02
N GLN A 191 -21.69 0.00 0.23
CA GLN A 191 -21.38 -0.76 1.45
C GLN A 191 -20.56 0.02 2.49
N LEU A 192 -20.24 1.30 2.25
CA LEU A 192 -19.24 2.06 3.01
C LEU A 192 -19.51 2.07 4.53
N SER A 193 -20.76 2.12 4.95
CA SER A 193 -21.15 2.08 6.37
C SER A 193 -20.74 0.79 7.10
N SER A 194 -20.48 -0.28 6.35
CA SER A 194 -20.04 -1.59 6.87
C SER A 194 -18.53 -1.80 6.71
N PHE A 195 -17.80 -0.82 6.19
CA PHE A 195 -16.35 -0.92 6.08
C PHE A 195 -15.72 -0.77 7.46
N THR A 196 -14.77 -1.65 7.77
CA THR A 196 -13.86 -1.37 8.88
C THR A 196 -12.88 -0.26 8.48
N PRO A 197 -12.28 0.46 9.44
CA PRO A 197 -11.21 1.41 9.17
C PRO A 197 -10.09 0.89 8.27
N GLN A 198 -9.73 -0.39 8.45
CA GLN A 198 -8.72 -1.05 7.61
C GLN A 198 -9.20 -1.24 6.17
N ASN A 199 -10.50 -1.50 5.95
CA ASN A 199 -11.06 -1.62 4.60
C ASN A 199 -11.03 -0.26 3.88
N VAL A 200 -11.38 0.82 4.58
CA VAL A 200 -11.31 2.19 4.04
C VAL A 200 -9.87 2.52 3.63
N ALA A 201 -8.91 2.38 4.55
CA ALA A 201 -7.51 2.70 4.29
C ALA A 201 -6.92 1.86 3.14
N ASN A 202 -7.22 0.55 3.09
CA ASN A 202 -6.76 -0.31 2.00
C ASN A 202 -7.37 0.09 0.66
N THR A 203 -8.66 0.45 0.63
CA THR A 203 -9.33 0.87 -0.60
C THR A 203 -8.74 2.18 -1.12
N LEU A 204 -8.67 3.21 -0.28
CA LEU A 204 -8.05 4.50 -0.62
C LEU A 204 -6.60 4.32 -1.13
N TRP A 205 -5.78 3.56 -0.38
CA TRP A 205 -4.41 3.27 -0.78
C TRP A 205 -4.35 2.61 -2.15
N SER A 206 -5.22 1.64 -2.42
CA SER A 206 -5.23 0.90 -3.68
C SER A 206 -5.52 1.80 -4.88
N PHE A 207 -6.52 2.66 -4.75
CA PHE A 207 -6.92 3.61 -5.78
C PHE A 207 -5.83 4.65 -6.04
N ALA A 208 -5.28 5.25 -4.99
CA ALA A 208 -4.15 6.17 -5.09
C ALA A 208 -2.92 5.50 -5.73
N LYS A 209 -2.64 4.25 -5.34
CA LYS A 209 -1.47 3.48 -5.80
C LYS A 209 -1.44 3.27 -7.31
N VAL A 210 -2.59 2.94 -7.90
CA VAL A 210 -2.72 2.77 -9.35
C VAL A 210 -3.08 4.06 -10.08
N ARG A 211 -3.17 5.17 -9.34
CA ARG A 211 -3.58 6.49 -9.85
C ARG A 211 -4.94 6.42 -10.55
N HIS A 212 -5.87 5.68 -9.96
CA HIS A 212 -7.28 5.68 -10.34
C HIS A 212 -8.03 6.61 -9.39
N VAL A 213 -8.33 7.82 -9.86
CA VAL A 213 -8.97 8.85 -9.05
C VAL A 213 -10.48 8.71 -9.18
N HIS A 214 -11.16 8.34 -8.09
CA HIS A 214 -12.61 8.27 -7.99
C HIS A 214 -13.09 9.26 -6.91
N LEU A 215 -13.27 10.53 -7.28
CA LEU A 215 -13.46 11.62 -6.30
C LEU A 215 -14.61 11.40 -5.33
N GLU A 216 -15.73 10.81 -5.79
CA GLU A 216 -16.87 10.49 -4.92
C GLU A 216 -16.51 9.46 -3.83
N LEU A 217 -15.70 8.46 -4.18
CA LEU A 217 -15.24 7.43 -3.23
C LEU A 217 -14.29 8.05 -2.21
N PHE A 218 -13.34 8.87 -2.67
CA PHE A 218 -12.40 9.56 -1.78
C PHE A 218 -13.13 10.54 -0.85
N GLY A 219 -14.09 11.31 -1.35
CA GLY A 219 -14.89 12.23 -0.54
C GLY A 219 -15.76 11.50 0.49
N ALA A 220 -16.47 10.45 0.08
CA ALA A 220 -17.28 9.64 1.00
C ALA A 220 -16.42 8.95 2.06
N ALA A 221 -15.25 8.42 1.68
CA ALA A 221 -14.30 7.83 2.62
C ALA A 221 -13.68 8.86 3.57
N SER A 222 -13.44 10.10 3.11
CA SER A 222 -12.99 11.22 3.96
C SER A 222 -14.02 11.51 5.05
N ALA A 223 -15.29 11.71 4.66
CA ALA A 223 -16.38 11.95 5.59
C ALA A 223 -16.59 10.76 6.55
N HIS A 224 -16.48 9.53 6.06
CA HIS A 224 -16.59 8.33 6.90
C HIS A 224 -15.42 8.23 7.90
N LEU A 225 -14.20 8.55 7.48
CA LEU A 225 -13.02 8.59 8.36
C LEU A 225 -13.24 9.63 9.45
N GLN A 226 -13.66 10.85 9.11
CA GLN A 226 -13.92 11.92 10.08
C GLN A 226 -14.91 11.47 11.17
N GLN A 227 -16.01 10.82 10.78
CA GLN A 227 -17.02 10.35 11.73
C GLN A 227 -16.53 9.22 12.66
N HIS A 228 -15.53 8.45 12.22
CA HIS A 228 -15.08 7.24 12.90
C HIS A 228 -13.57 7.29 13.23
N ALA A 229 -12.96 8.47 13.29
CA ALA A 229 -11.50 8.62 13.39
C ALA A 229 -10.90 7.87 14.60
N GLY A 230 -11.65 7.82 15.71
CA GLY A 230 -11.27 7.08 16.92
C GLY A 230 -11.20 5.55 16.77
N GLU A 231 -11.82 4.98 15.74
CA GLU A 231 -11.78 3.55 15.43
C GLU A 231 -10.58 3.19 14.54
N PHE A 232 -10.02 4.17 13.83
CA PHE A 232 -8.88 3.93 12.96
C PHE A 232 -7.63 3.66 13.80
N SER A 233 -6.90 2.61 13.41
CA SER A 233 -5.50 2.52 13.84
C SER A 233 -4.72 3.70 13.27
N THR A 234 -3.68 4.13 13.97
CA THR A 234 -2.84 5.23 13.54
C THR A 234 -2.22 4.99 12.15
N GLN A 235 -1.86 3.74 11.84
CA GLN A 235 -1.38 3.37 10.51
C GLN A 235 -2.48 3.46 9.43
N ALA A 236 -3.73 3.12 9.76
CA ALA A 236 -4.85 3.29 8.84
C ALA A 236 -5.11 4.78 8.55
N LEU A 237 -5.03 5.66 9.56
CA LEU A 237 -5.13 7.11 9.39
C LEU A 237 -4.05 7.65 8.45
N VAL A 238 -2.78 7.34 8.71
CA VAL A 238 -1.64 7.77 7.87
C VAL A 238 -1.80 7.29 6.43
N ASN A 239 -2.28 6.07 6.22
CA ASN A 239 -2.47 5.51 4.88
C ASN A 239 -3.60 6.19 4.13
N SER A 240 -4.69 6.50 4.82
CA SER A 240 -5.80 7.28 4.26
C SER A 240 -5.32 8.68 3.88
N ALA A 241 -4.62 9.38 4.77
CA ALA A 241 -4.07 10.72 4.49
C ALA A 241 -3.07 10.71 3.34
N TRP A 242 -2.15 9.73 3.30
CA TRP A 242 -1.23 9.54 2.19
C TRP A 242 -1.98 9.34 0.87
N ALA A 243 -3.03 8.51 0.86
CA ALA A 243 -3.81 8.25 -0.34
C ALA A 243 -4.58 9.49 -0.81
N MET A 244 -5.17 10.26 0.11
CA MET A 244 -5.85 11.53 -0.20
C MET A 244 -4.86 12.56 -0.74
N ALA A 245 -3.69 12.69 -0.13
CA ALA A 245 -2.63 13.58 -0.57
C ALA A 245 -2.10 13.23 -1.97
N GLU A 246 -1.91 11.93 -2.30
CA GLU A 246 -1.47 11.47 -3.62
C GLU A 246 -2.47 11.87 -4.73
N VAL A 247 -3.77 11.97 -4.41
CA VAL A 247 -4.81 12.42 -5.35
C VAL A 247 -5.16 13.90 -5.22
N ALA A 248 -4.37 14.66 -4.45
CA ALA A 248 -4.60 16.08 -4.16
C ALA A 248 -5.98 16.40 -3.54
N LEU A 249 -6.52 15.46 -2.75
CA LEU A 249 -7.67 15.72 -1.89
C LEU A 249 -7.17 16.24 -0.54
N TYR A 250 -7.63 17.43 -0.18
CA TYR A 250 -7.32 18.05 1.10
C TYR A 250 -8.60 18.33 1.88
N ASP A 251 -8.63 17.88 3.12
CA ASP A 251 -9.69 18.07 4.10
C ASP A 251 -8.99 18.47 5.40
N GLU A 252 -9.11 19.74 5.79
CA GLU A 252 -8.35 20.32 6.90
C GLU A 252 -8.63 19.60 8.23
N GLU A 253 -9.89 19.24 8.47
CA GLU A 253 -10.32 18.56 9.70
C GLU A 253 -9.75 17.14 9.74
N VAL A 254 -9.85 16.38 8.65
CA VAL A 254 -9.29 15.02 8.57
C VAL A 254 -7.77 15.03 8.71
N PHE A 255 -7.06 15.95 8.04
CA PHE A 255 -5.60 16.03 8.15
C PHE A 255 -5.14 16.48 9.55
N GLY A 256 -5.89 17.37 10.20
CA GLY A 256 -5.67 17.73 11.60
C GLY A 256 -5.86 16.54 12.54
N GLU A 257 -6.94 15.77 12.39
CA GLU A 257 -7.17 14.55 13.17
C GLU A 257 -6.08 13.49 12.98
N VAL A 258 -5.62 13.31 11.73
CA VAL A 258 -4.52 12.39 11.42
C VAL A 258 -3.23 12.86 12.10
N ALA A 259 -2.90 14.14 12.02
CA ALA A 259 -1.72 14.73 12.66
C ALA A 259 -1.76 14.56 14.19
N ASP A 260 -2.90 14.87 14.81
CA ASP A 260 -3.11 14.74 16.25
C ASP A 260 -3.03 13.28 16.73
N ALA A 261 -3.71 12.37 16.04
CA ALA A 261 -3.73 10.95 16.40
C ALA A 261 -2.35 10.30 16.21
N ALA A 262 -1.66 10.61 15.11
CA ALA A 262 -0.32 10.11 14.82
C ALA A 262 0.70 10.58 15.86
N SER A 263 0.63 11.86 16.25
CA SER A 263 1.53 12.45 17.25
C SER A 263 1.47 11.75 18.61
N ARG A 264 0.31 11.22 19.02
CA ARG A 264 0.15 10.53 20.32
C ARG A 264 0.85 9.18 20.40
N LYS A 265 1.12 8.55 19.25
CA LYS A 265 1.72 7.20 19.15
C LYS A 265 2.94 7.17 18.24
N ILE A 266 3.60 8.31 18.08
CA ILE A 266 4.69 8.51 17.11
C ILE A 266 5.89 7.57 17.37
N ASP A 267 6.07 7.12 18.61
CA ASP A 267 7.13 6.20 18.99
C ASP A 267 6.87 4.76 18.53
N GLU A 268 5.62 4.38 18.28
CA GLU A 268 5.25 3.06 17.73
C GLU A 268 5.51 2.97 16.22
N TYR A 269 5.69 4.12 15.55
CA TYR A 269 5.79 4.18 14.10
C TYR A 269 7.13 3.67 13.61
N LYS A 270 7.10 2.96 12.48
CA LYS A 270 8.29 2.58 11.74
C LYS A 270 8.73 3.75 10.86
N ALA A 271 9.98 3.70 10.39
CA ALA A 271 10.53 4.72 9.48
C ALA A 271 9.62 5.04 8.29
N GLN A 272 8.97 4.02 7.73
CA GLN A 272 8.04 4.17 6.61
C GLN A 272 6.78 4.98 7.00
N ASP A 273 6.22 4.73 8.17
CA ASP A 273 5.01 5.40 8.64
C ASP A 273 5.28 6.88 8.92
N LEU A 274 6.41 7.19 9.55
CA LEU A 274 6.88 8.56 9.76
C LEU A 274 7.08 9.30 8.43
N SER A 275 7.73 8.65 7.47
CA SER A 275 7.94 9.19 6.13
C SER A 275 6.63 9.48 5.40
N ASN A 276 5.65 8.57 5.48
CA ASN A 276 4.37 8.73 4.79
C ASN A 276 3.53 9.84 5.42
N LEU A 277 3.50 9.92 6.76
CA LEU A 277 2.78 10.97 7.48
C LEU A 277 3.30 12.34 7.06
N VAL A 278 4.59 12.60 7.24
CA VAL A 278 5.15 13.94 6.97
C VAL A 278 5.08 14.29 5.50
N TRP A 279 5.23 13.31 4.60
CA TRP A 279 5.01 13.52 3.17
C TRP A 279 3.56 13.91 2.88
N SER A 280 2.59 13.22 3.47
CA SER A 280 1.17 13.52 3.24
C SER A 280 0.81 14.93 3.70
N LEU A 281 1.32 15.37 4.86
CA LEU A 281 1.11 16.72 5.38
C LEU A 281 1.74 17.77 4.45
N ALA A 282 3.00 17.57 4.06
CA ALA A 282 3.71 18.47 3.17
C ALA A 282 3.09 18.53 1.77
N GLN A 283 2.60 17.41 1.24
CA GLN A 283 2.03 17.32 -0.10
C GLN A 283 0.74 18.15 -0.25
N VAL A 284 -0.02 18.32 0.84
CA VAL A 284 -1.23 19.17 0.87
C VAL A 284 -1.00 20.51 1.59
N LEU A 285 0.26 20.81 1.96
CA LEU A 285 0.64 22.03 2.67
C LEU A 285 -0.08 22.20 4.03
N HIS A 286 -0.35 21.09 4.71
CA HIS A 286 -0.93 21.11 6.05
C HIS A 286 0.18 21.26 7.09
N TYR A 287 0.23 22.41 7.74
CA TYR A 287 1.19 22.69 8.80
C TYR A 287 0.60 22.34 10.17
N ASP A 288 1.18 21.33 10.83
CA ASP A 288 0.92 21.00 12.23
C ASP A 288 2.25 20.96 13.00
N GLN A 289 2.50 21.99 13.80
CA GLN A 289 3.76 22.14 14.53
C GLN A 289 4.03 20.96 15.48
N ARG A 290 2.99 20.44 16.13
CA ARG A 290 3.12 19.36 17.11
C ARG A 290 3.51 18.06 16.41
N ALA A 291 2.84 17.73 15.31
CA ALA A 291 3.13 16.55 14.51
C ALA A 291 4.52 16.64 13.87
N LEU A 292 4.92 17.82 13.38
CA LEU A 292 6.26 18.00 12.82
C LEU A 292 7.36 17.83 13.87
N LEU A 293 7.22 18.41 15.05
CA LEU A 293 8.19 18.19 16.14
C LEU A 293 8.25 16.72 16.56
N ALA A 294 7.09 16.07 16.73
CA ALA A 294 7.00 14.66 17.08
C ALA A 294 7.67 13.74 16.02
N VAL A 295 7.44 14.03 14.73
CA VAL A 295 8.09 13.30 13.63
C VAL A 295 9.60 13.56 13.64
N ALA A 296 10.06 14.80 13.84
CA ALA A 296 11.47 15.14 13.84
C ALA A 296 12.23 14.35 14.93
N ASP A 297 11.71 14.36 16.15
CA ASP A 297 12.32 13.67 17.29
C ASP A 297 12.35 12.15 17.07
N SER A 298 11.22 11.55 16.67
CA SER A 298 11.12 10.11 16.42
C SER A 298 11.98 9.66 15.22
N ALA A 299 12.02 10.46 14.15
CA ALA A 299 12.85 10.16 12.98
C ALA A 299 14.36 10.29 13.29
N ALA A 300 14.76 11.30 14.08
CA ALA A 300 16.14 11.46 14.53
C ALA A 300 16.59 10.29 15.42
N ALA A 301 15.73 9.86 16.36
CA ALA A 301 16.01 8.72 17.24
C ALA A 301 16.13 7.38 16.49
N LYS A 302 15.46 7.25 15.34
CA LYS A 302 15.38 6.01 14.55
C LYS A 302 16.11 6.09 13.21
N ALA A 303 16.98 7.09 13.01
CA ALA A 303 17.52 7.44 11.69
C ALA A 303 18.23 6.27 10.97
N ASP A 304 18.82 5.34 11.72
CA ASP A 304 19.47 4.12 11.22
C ASP A 304 18.48 3.10 10.63
N THR A 305 17.21 3.15 11.01
CA THR A 305 16.15 2.28 10.47
C THR A 305 15.58 2.77 9.15
N PHE A 306 15.93 3.99 8.72
CA PHE A 306 15.39 4.58 7.51
C PHE A 306 16.14 4.08 6.27
N THR A 307 15.39 3.90 5.18
CA THR A 307 16.00 3.80 3.86
C THR A 307 16.40 5.19 3.40
N CYS A 308 17.31 5.29 2.42
CA CYS A 308 17.66 6.57 1.80
C CYS A 308 16.42 7.31 1.28
N GLN A 309 15.45 6.57 0.73
CA GLN A 309 14.21 7.14 0.23
C GLN A 309 13.38 7.77 1.35
N HIS A 310 13.25 7.11 2.51
CA HIS A 310 12.51 7.66 3.64
C HIS A 310 13.18 8.93 4.18
N LEU A 311 14.52 8.95 4.30
CA LEU A 311 15.26 10.13 4.77
C LEU A 311 15.07 11.34 3.85
N VAL A 312 15.18 11.13 2.53
CA VAL A 312 14.97 12.20 1.54
C VAL A 312 13.53 12.72 1.61
N CYS A 313 12.57 11.83 1.78
CA CYS A 313 11.16 12.17 1.89
C CYS A 313 10.87 13.05 3.11
N VAL A 314 11.43 12.68 4.27
CA VAL A 314 11.33 13.49 5.50
C VAL A 314 12.00 14.85 5.29
N ALA A 315 13.26 14.88 4.83
CA ALA A 315 13.98 16.14 4.63
C ALA A 315 13.28 17.10 3.65
N TRP A 316 12.75 16.58 2.54
CA TRP A 316 11.96 17.36 1.59
C TRP A 316 10.69 17.93 2.24
N ALA A 317 9.96 17.12 3.00
CA ALA A 317 8.72 17.54 3.62
C ALA A 317 8.95 18.65 4.66
N PHE A 318 10.02 18.55 5.47
CA PHE A 318 10.41 19.59 6.41
C PHE A 318 10.84 20.88 5.71
N ALA A 319 11.63 20.79 4.63
CA ALA A 319 12.03 21.96 3.87
C ALA A 319 10.80 22.69 3.31
N LEU A 320 9.88 21.95 2.68
CA LEU A 320 8.65 22.50 2.08
C LEU A 320 7.75 23.20 3.11
N LEU A 321 7.58 22.60 4.28
CA LEU A 321 6.74 23.17 5.34
C LEU A 321 7.43 24.32 6.08
N SER A 322 8.76 24.32 6.18
CA SER A 322 9.52 25.43 6.80
C SER A 322 9.51 26.71 5.97
N GLU A 323 9.48 26.62 4.64
CA GLU A 323 9.41 27.80 3.76
C GLU A 323 8.08 28.57 3.87
N GLN A 324 7.03 27.93 4.39
CA GLN A 324 5.71 28.56 4.58
C GLN A 324 5.57 29.25 5.94
N CYS A 325 6.35 28.82 6.93
CA CYS A 325 6.51 29.50 8.20
C CYS A 325 7.59 30.58 8.02
N GLY A 326 7.22 31.71 7.43
CA GLY A 326 8.12 32.86 7.33
C GLY A 326 8.42 33.47 8.70
N GLU A 327 9.25 32.81 9.51
CA GLU A 327 10.00 33.36 10.66
C GLU A 327 11.35 32.66 10.83
#